data_AF-A0A6C0EWT5-F1
#
_entry.id   AF-A0A6C0EWT5-F1
#
_cell.length_a   1.000
_cell.length_b   1.000
_cell.length_c   1.000
_cell.angle_alpha   90.00
_cell.angle_beta   90.00
_cell.angle_gamma   90.00
#
_symmetry.space_group_name_H-M   'P 1'
#
loop_
_entity.id
_entity.type
_entity.pdbx_description
1 polymer ?
#
loop_
_entity_poly.entity_id
_entity_poly.type
_entity_poly.pdbx_seq_one_letter_code
_entity_poly.pdbx_strand_id
1 'polypeptide(L)'
;MSACVISNNIFQEAISHCRWKRVLHNILQDIDISIYNNKTFEEIMIAIYNICKDVQGIGMLATYDITSAICRHYNINIDKVYIVGKGPKRAIKLLNVKTKSHKISDKIIIKYANITDIISAFDASGFELNEQVRNSKNGDILESYICNWQKTR
;
A
#
# COMPACT_ATOMS: atom_id res chain seq x y z
N MET A 1 -6.94 33.63 -2.84
CA MET A 1 -6.53 32.66 -1.81
C MET A 1 -7.54 31.52 -1.82
N SER A 2 -7.26 30.44 -2.54
CA SER A 2 -8.19 29.30 -2.63
C SER A 2 -8.05 28.42 -1.41
N ALA A 3 -9.15 28.21 -0.69
CA ALA A 3 -9.23 27.30 0.43
C ALA A 3 -8.79 25.89 -0.02
N CYS A 4 -7.77 25.36 0.63
CA CYS A 4 -7.34 23.98 0.46
C CYS A 4 -8.42 23.10 1.09
N VAL A 5 -9.29 22.51 0.27
CA VAL A 5 -10.24 21.49 0.73
C VAL A 5 -9.41 20.26 1.06
N ILE A 6 -8.98 20.14 2.32
CA ILE A 6 -8.48 18.88 2.87
C ILE A 6 -9.69 17.93 2.82
N SER A 7 -9.79 17.11 1.79
CA SER A 7 -10.84 16.11 1.76
C SER A 7 -10.50 15.08 2.84
N ASN A 8 -11.31 15.01 3.90
CA ASN A 8 -11.24 14.01 4.98
C ASN A 8 -11.54 12.56 4.52
N ASN A 9 -11.38 12.27 3.23
CA ASN A 9 -11.62 10.94 2.68
C ASN A 9 -10.34 10.13 2.79
N ILE A 10 -10.35 9.09 3.62
CA ILE A 10 -9.19 8.21 3.84
C ILE A 10 -8.71 7.51 2.56
N PHE A 11 -9.60 7.40 1.55
CA PHE A 11 -9.35 6.72 0.28
C PHE A 11 -8.82 7.62 -0.84
N GLN A 12 -8.45 8.88 -0.57
CA GLN A 12 -8.00 9.78 -1.64
C GLN A 12 -6.86 9.22 -2.48
N GLU A 13 -5.91 8.53 -1.84
CA GLU A 13 -4.80 7.90 -2.55
C GLU A 13 -5.30 6.83 -3.54
N ALA A 14 -6.17 5.92 -3.07
CA ALA A 14 -6.80 4.90 -3.90
C ALA A 14 -7.58 5.51 -5.08
N ILE A 15 -8.31 6.62 -4.83
CA ILE A 15 -9.03 7.37 -5.87
C ILE A 15 -8.07 8.00 -6.87
N SER A 16 -6.95 8.53 -6.42
CA SER A 16 -5.97 9.20 -7.27
C SER A 16 -5.27 8.21 -8.23
N HIS A 17 -4.98 7.00 -7.76
CA HIS A 17 -4.31 5.96 -8.53
C HIS A 17 -5.26 5.15 -9.42
N CYS A 18 -6.55 5.11 -9.10
CA CYS A 18 -7.51 4.34 -9.88
C CYS A 18 -7.92 5.06 -11.16
N ARG A 19 -7.81 4.36 -12.30
CA ARG A 19 -8.27 4.87 -13.60
C ARG A 19 -9.81 4.96 -13.66
N TRP A 20 -10.51 4.03 -13.01
CA TRP A 20 -11.97 3.92 -13.05
C TRP A 20 -12.60 4.59 -11.82
N LYS A 21 -12.31 5.88 -11.62
CA LYS A 21 -12.70 6.65 -10.42
C LYS A 21 -14.19 6.54 -10.08
N ARG A 22 -15.07 6.63 -11.07
CA ARG A 22 -16.53 6.49 -10.87
C ARG A 22 -16.91 5.13 -10.30
N VAL A 23 -16.30 4.05 -10.82
CA VAL A 23 -16.56 2.69 -10.33
C VAL A 23 -16.03 2.53 -8.92
N LEU A 24 -14.83 3.03 -8.65
CA LEU A 24 -14.25 3.01 -7.30
C LEU A 24 -15.11 3.80 -6.31
N HIS A 25 -15.60 4.98 -6.66
CA HIS A 25 -16.47 5.77 -5.78
C HIS A 25 -17.73 5.00 -5.35
N ASN A 26 -18.36 4.25 -6.25
CA ASN A 26 -19.51 3.44 -5.91
C ASN A 26 -19.14 2.35 -4.88
N ILE A 27 -18.02 1.65 -5.09
CA ILE A 27 -17.54 0.63 -4.14
C ILE A 27 -17.25 1.25 -2.78
N LEU A 28 -16.60 2.41 -2.74
CA LEU A 28 -16.22 3.07 -1.50
C LEU A 28 -17.44 3.51 -0.67
N GLN A 29 -18.60 3.75 -1.30
CA GLN A 29 -19.84 4.06 -0.59
C GLN A 29 -20.40 2.84 0.18
N ASP A 30 -20.12 1.64 -0.30
CA ASP A 30 -20.60 0.38 0.31
C ASP A 30 -19.65 -0.15 1.41
N ILE A 31 -18.49 0.48 1.58
CA ILE A 31 -17.51 0.08 2.61
C ILE A 31 -17.82 0.81 3.91
N ASP A 32 -18.45 0.11 4.85
CA ASP A 32 -18.45 0.52 6.26
C ASP A 32 -17.07 0.25 6.86
N ILE A 33 -16.30 1.31 7.14
CA ILE A 33 -14.96 1.16 7.68
C ILE A 33 -14.94 0.70 9.14
N SER A 34 -16.02 0.94 9.89
CA SER A 34 -16.10 0.68 11.33
C SER A 34 -15.92 -0.80 11.69
N ILE A 35 -16.30 -1.70 10.78
CA ILE A 35 -16.19 -3.15 10.94
C ILE A 35 -14.74 -3.65 10.91
N TYR A 36 -13.78 -2.83 10.47
CA TYR A 36 -12.36 -3.18 10.39
C TYR A 36 -11.56 -2.78 11.61
N ASN A 37 -12.18 -2.17 12.61
CA ASN A 37 -11.50 -1.88 13.87
C ASN A 37 -11.01 -3.19 14.53
N ASN A 38 -9.76 -3.20 15.01
CA ASN A 38 -9.08 -4.38 15.56
C ASN A 38 -8.88 -5.56 14.59
N LYS A 39 -9.00 -5.35 13.28
CA LYS A 39 -8.66 -6.36 12.27
C LYS A 39 -7.18 -6.34 11.89
N THR A 40 -6.64 -7.47 11.45
CA THR A 40 -5.30 -7.52 10.87
C THR A 40 -5.32 -7.05 9.41
N PHE A 41 -4.14 -6.71 8.87
CA PHE A 41 -3.98 -6.41 7.45
C PHE A 41 -4.56 -7.51 6.56
N GLU A 42 -4.30 -8.78 6.88
CA GLU A 42 -4.76 -9.94 6.10
C GLU A 42 -6.29 -10.06 6.11
N GLU A 43 -6.93 -9.86 7.26
CA GLU A 43 -8.39 -9.90 7.37
C GLU A 43 -9.04 -8.80 6.52
N ILE A 44 -8.49 -7.58 6.57
CA ILE A 44 -8.97 -6.44 5.78
C ILE A 44 -8.74 -6.71 4.30
N MET A 45 -7.55 -7.16 3.90
CA MET A 45 -7.20 -7.46 2.52
C MET A 45 -8.16 -8.51 1.91
N ILE A 46 -8.51 -9.55 2.67
CA ILE A 46 -9.47 -10.58 2.23
C ILE A 46 -10.86 -9.99 2.06
N ALA A 47 -11.32 -9.18 3.01
CA ALA A 47 -12.64 -8.55 2.95
C ALA A 47 -12.76 -7.61 1.75
N ILE A 48 -11.82 -6.68 1.59
CA ILE A 48 -11.79 -5.73 0.47
C ILE A 48 -11.63 -6.45 -0.87
N TYR A 49 -10.78 -7.47 -0.93
CA TYR A 49 -10.67 -8.30 -2.15
C TYR A 49 -12.00 -8.94 -2.54
N ASN A 50 -12.76 -9.47 -1.58
CA ASN A 50 -14.06 -10.06 -1.86
C ASN A 50 -15.09 -9.07 -2.40
N ILE A 51 -15.01 -7.81 -1.98
CA ILE A 51 -15.84 -6.72 -2.52
C ILE A 51 -15.41 -6.37 -3.95
N CYS A 52 -14.11 -6.32 -4.21
CA CYS A 52 -13.58 -5.82 -5.49
C CYS A 52 -13.44 -6.87 -6.60
N LYS A 53 -13.30 -8.17 -6.27
CA LYS A 53 -12.86 -9.22 -7.21
C LYS A 53 -13.69 -9.34 -8.49
N ASP A 54 -14.99 -9.07 -8.42
CA ASP A 54 -15.92 -9.22 -9.55
C ASP A 54 -16.22 -7.87 -10.24
N VAL A 55 -15.59 -6.78 -9.77
CA VAL A 55 -15.83 -5.43 -10.29
C VAL A 55 -14.84 -5.09 -11.40
N GLN A 56 -15.35 -4.97 -12.63
CA GLN A 56 -14.55 -4.62 -13.78
C GLN A 56 -13.83 -3.27 -13.59
N GLY A 57 -12.54 -3.25 -13.90
CA GLY A 57 -11.70 -2.05 -13.80
C GLY A 57 -11.04 -1.85 -12.44
N ILE A 58 -11.39 -2.65 -11.43
CA ILE A 58 -10.75 -2.66 -10.12
C ILE A 58 -9.84 -3.88 -10.01
N GLY A 59 -8.54 -3.62 -9.91
CA GLY A 59 -7.52 -4.65 -9.78
C GLY A 59 -6.92 -4.71 -8.38
N MET A 60 -5.94 -5.61 -8.22
CA MET A 60 -5.23 -5.83 -6.96
C MET A 60 -4.55 -4.56 -6.42
N LEU A 61 -4.10 -3.65 -7.29
CA LEU A 61 -3.51 -2.38 -6.86
C LEU A 61 -4.54 -1.49 -6.14
N ALA A 62 -5.71 -1.28 -6.73
CA ALA A 62 -6.77 -0.52 -6.08
C ALA A 62 -7.26 -1.22 -4.80
N THR A 63 -7.35 -2.55 -4.80
CA THR A 63 -7.70 -3.34 -3.61
C THR A 63 -6.71 -3.10 -2.47
N TYR A 64 -5.41 -3.10 -2.79
CA TYR A 64 -4.35 -2.80 -1.83
C TYR A 64 -4.41 -1.36 -1.33
N ASP A 65 -4.57 -0.36 -2.22
CA ASP A 65 -4.64 1.04 -1.82
C ASP A 65 -5.82 1.33 -0.86
N ILE A 66 -6.97 0.67 -1.07
CA ILE A 66 -8.12 0.73 -0.15
C ILE A 66 -7.74 0.07 1.20
N THR A 67 -7.10 -1.09 1.16
CA THR A 67 -6.67 -1.83 2.36
C THR A 67 -5.67 -1.01 3.19
N SER A 68 -4.65 -0.43 2.55
CA SER A 68 -3.68 0.45 3.19
C SER A 68 -4.34 1.69 3.79
N ALA A 69 -5.31 2.30 3.11
CA ALA A 69 -6.07 3.42 3.64
C ALA A 69 -6.81 3.09 4.95
N ILE A 70 -7.46 1.91 5.01
CA ILE A 70 -8.13 1.43 6.22
C ILE A 70 -7.11 1.14 7.32
N CYS A 71 -5.98 0.49 6.98
CA CYS A 71 -4.92 0.20 7.94
C CYS A 71 -4.36 1.50 8.56
N ARG A 72 -4.11 2.53 7.75
CA ARG A 72 -3.68 3.85 8.24
C ARG A 72 -4.71 4.50 9.15
N HIS A 73 -5.99 4.42 8.80
CA HIS A 73 -7.06 4.98 9.62
C HIS A 73 -7.11 4.37 11.03
N TYR A 74 -6.90 3.06 11.14
CA TYR A 74 -6.90 2.32 12.43
C TYR A 74 -5.51 2.12 13.04
N ASN A 75 -4.46 2.77 12.53
CA ASN A 75 -3.06 2.59 12.96
C ASN A 75 -2.59 1.12 12.97
N ILE A 76 -3.08 0.31 12.03
CA ILE A 76 -2.68 -1.08 11.86
C ILE A 76 -1.31 -1.10 11.19
N ASN A 77 -0.33 -1.72 11.85
CA ASN A 77 1.01 -1.81 11.30
C ASN A 77 1.08 -2.84 10.17
N ILE A 78 1.59 -2.42 9.01
CA ILE A 78 1.91 -3.32 7.90
C ILE A 78 3.40 -3.67 8.03
N ASP A 79 3.73 -4.92 8.33
CA ASP A 79 5.09 -5.36 8.67
C ASP A 79 5.96 -5.70 7.44
N LYS A 80 5.41 -5.58 6.24
CA LYS A 80 6.03 -5.96 4.97
C LYS A 80 5.87 -4.85 3.93
N VAL A 81 6.88 -4.67 3.08
CA VAL A 81 6.75 -3.80 1.91
C VAL A 81 6.15 -4.61 0.77
N TYR A 82 4.86 -4.43 0.52
CA TYR A 82 4.15 -5.14 -0.54
C TYR A 82 4.44 -4.55 -1.93
N ILE A 83 4.62 -5.43 -2.90
CA ILE A 83 4.98 -5.09 -4.28
C ILE A 83 3.75 -5.34 -5.16
N VAL A 84 2.78 -4.44 -5.06
CA VAL A 84 1.53 -4.51 -5.80
C VAL A 84 1.59 -3.63 -7.05
N GLY A 85 1.04 -4.13 -8.17
CA GLY A 85 0.97 -3.38 -9.41
C GLY A 85 2.36 -2.99 -9.96
N LYS A 86 2.55 -1.69 -10.24
CA LYS A 86 3.82 -1.13 -10.74
C LYS A 86 4.66 -0.43 -9.65
N GLY A 87 4.14 -0.29 -8.42
CA GLY A 87 4.66 0.63 -7.38
C GLY A 87 6.17 0.52 -7.11
N PRO A 88 6.61 -0.28 -6.12
CA PRO A 88 8.01 -0.27 -5.72
C PRO A 88 8.88 -1.20 -6.59
N LYS A 89 8.35 -1.73 -7.70
CA LYS A 89 9.07 -2.72 -8.53
C LYS A 89 10.41 -2.20 -9.03
N ARG A 90 10.47 -0.93 -9.46
CA ARG A 90 11.72 -0.32 -9.93
C ARG A 90 12.67 -0.07 -8.76
N ALA A 91 12.19 0.43 -7.63
CA ALA A 91 12.98 0.66 -6.42
C ALA A 91 13.63 -0.63 -5.91
N ILE A 92 12.86 -1.71 -5.81
CA ILE A 92 13.36 -3.03 -5.39
C ILE A 92 14.45 -3.53 -6.33
N LYS A 93 14.31 -3.30 -7.65
CA LYS A 93 15.34 -3.64 -8.63
C LYS A 93 16.61 -2.78 -8.47
N LEU A 94 16.45 -1.47 -8.27
CA LEU A 94 17.57 -0.54 -8.06
C LEU A 94 18.37 -0.87 -6.80
N LEU A 95 17.68 -1.25 -5.73
CA LEU A 95 18.29 -1.66 -4.46
C LEU A 95 18.78 -3.12 -4.47
N ASN A 96 18.55 -3.87 -5.56
CA ASN A 96 18.89 -5.29 -5.67
C ASN A 96 18.34 -6.15 -4.51
N VAL A 97 17.12 -5.86 -4.05
CA VAL A 97 16.49 -6.56 -2.92
C VAL A 97 15.72 -7.78 -3.42
N LYS A 98 15.89 -8.92 -2.73
CA LYS A 98 15.16 -10.15 -3.05
C LYS A 98 13.70 -10.05 -2.61
N THR A 99 12.80 -10.55 -3.46
CA THR A 99 11.35 -10.58 -3.16
C THR A 99 10.89 -11.97 -2.77
N LYS A 100 9.93 -12.04 -1.86
CA LYS A 100 9.27 -13.25 -1.39
C LYS A 100 7.79 -13.22 -1.76
N SER A 101 7.12 -14.37 -1.71
CA SER A 101 5.66 -14.45 -1.86
C SER A 101 5.01 -14.56 -0.48
N HIS A 102 3.95 -13.78 -0.25
CA HIS A 102 3.07 -13.92 0.90
C HIS A 102 1.72 -14.46 0.42
N LYS A 103 1.33 -15.64 0.89
CA LYS A 103 0.00 -16.22 0.65
C LYS A 103 -0.93 -15.76 1.77
N ILE A 104 -1.78 -14.77 1.48
CA ILE A 104 -2.79 -14.25 2.41
C ILE A 104 -4.01 -15.18 2.42
N SER A 105 -4.39 -15.67 1.24
CA SER A 105 -5.42 -16.71 1.07
C SER A 105 -5.12 -17.53 -0.18
N ASP A 106 -5.92 -18.56 -0.45
CA ASP A 106 -5.80 -19.35 -1.70
C ASP A 106 -5.97 -18.51 -2.97
N LYS A 107 -6.62 -17.34 -2.87
CA LYS A 107 -6.89 -16.44 -3.99
C LYS A 107 -5.96 -15.21 -4.02
N ILE A 108 -5.26 -14.93 -2.92
CA ILE A 108 -4.46 -13.71 -2.76
C ILE A 108 -3.02 -14.10 -2.43
N ILE A 109 -2.15 -13.99 -3.44
CA ILE A 109 -0.70 -14.15 -3.29
C ILE A 109 -0.03 -12.86 -3.76
N ILE A 110 0.66 -12.19 -2.84
CA ILE A 110 1.29 -10.90 -3.09
C ILE A 110 2.80 -11.02 -2.89
N LYS A 111 3.58 -10.37 -3.76
CA LYS A 111 5.02 -10.27 -3.58
C LYS A 111 5.35 -9.22 -2.53
N TYR A 112 6.37 -9.47 -1.71
CA TYR A 112 6.84 -8.50 -0.73
C TYR A 112 8.37 -8.55 -0.59
N ALA A 113 8.91 -7.50 0.01
CA ALA A 113 10.27 -7.46 0.55
C ALA A 113 10.22 -7.17 2.05
N ASN A 114 11.18 -7.69 2.80
CA ASN A 114 11.28 -7.37 4.23
C ASN A 114 11.76 -5.92 4.38
N ILE A 115 11.21 -5.21 5.38
CA ILE A 115 11.65 -3.86 5.75
C ILE A 115 13.18 -3.85 6.03
N THR A 116 13.68 -4.85 6.76
CA THR A 116 15.11 -4.98 7.09
C THR A 116 15.98 -5.08 5.86
N ASP A 117 15.57 -5.87 4.86
CA ASP A 117 16.36 -6.10 3.64
C ASP A 117 16.47 -4.81 2.82
N ILE A 118 15.40 -4.00 2.80
CA ILE A 118 15.41 -2.69 2.14
C ILE A 118 16.32 -1.71 2.88
N ILE A 119 16.23 -1.63 4.21
CA ILE A 119 17.09 -0.74 5.01
C ILE A 119 18.56 -1.10 4.81
N SER A 120 18.91 -2.39 4.90
CA SER A 120 20.28 -2.85 4.66
C SER A 120 20.76 -2.56 3.23
N ALA A 121 19.88 -2.59 2.24
CA ALA A 121 20.24 -2.22 0.87
C ALA A 121 20.50 -0.71 0.71
N PHE A 122 19.76 0.15 1.41
CA PHE A 122 20.06 1.59 1.46
C PHE A 122 21.42 1.85 2.11
N ASP A 123 21.68 1.20 3.24
CA ASP A 123 22.94 1.31 3.98
C ASP A 123 24.15 0.87 3.13
N ALA A 124 24.03 -0.27 2.42
CA ALA A 124 25.08 -0.78 1.56
C ALA A 124 25.30 0.06 0.29
N SER A 125 24.27 0.75 -0.19
CA SER A 125 24.33 1.56 -1.42
C SER A 125 24.82 2.99 -1.18
N GLY A 126 25.00 3.40 0.08
CA GLY A 126 25.33 4.78 0.45
C GLY A 126 24.20 5.78 0.19
N PHE A 127 22.95 5.30 0.08
CA PHE A 127 21.78 6.17 -0.08
C PHE A 127 21.24 6.60 1.27
N GLU A 128 20.90 7.88 1.41
CA GLU A 128 20.23 8.36 2.62
C GLU A 128 18.80 7.85 2.69
N LEU A 129 18.44 7.30 3.85
CA LEU A 129 17.08 6.93 4.22
C LEU A 129 16.63 7.84 5.35
N ASN A 130 15.46 8.47 5.20
CA ASN A 130 14.90 9.33 6.24
C ASN A 130 14.75 8.56 7.56
N GLU A 131 15.18 9.16 8.68
CA GLU A 131 15.21 8.52 10.00
C GLU A 131 13.82 8.13 10.52
N GLN A 132 12.80 8.96 10.27
CA GLN A 132 11.42 8.63 10.64
C GLN A 132 10.92 7.41 9.86
N VAL A 133 11.22 7.34 8.57
CA VAL A 133 10.87 6.18 7.72
C VAL A 133 11.59 4.92 8.22
N ARG A 134 12.90 5.03 8.52
CA ARG A 134 13.72 3.93 9.07
C ARG A 134 13.12 3.38 10.37
N ASN A 135 12.69 4.26 11.27
CA ASN A 135 12.19 3.89 12.59
C ASN A 135 10.70 3.50 12.61
N SER A 136 9.95 3.80 11.55
CA SER A 136 8.50 3.56 11.50
C SER A 136 8.10 2.09 11.63
N LYS A 137 8.98 1.16 11.18
CA LYS A 137 8.69 -0.28 11.04
C LYS A 137 7.37 -0.57 10.28
N ASN A 138 6.92 0.39 9.46
CA ASN A 138 5.69 0.30 8.69
C ASN A 138 6.03 0.23 7.20
N GLY A 139 5.63 -0.88 6.58
CA GLY A 139 5.90 -1.21 5.20
C GLY A 139 5.19 -0.30 4.19
N ASP A 140 4.04 0.26 4.54
CA ASP A 140 3.31 1.21 3.68
C ASP A 140 4.06 2.54 3.58
N ILE A 141 4.56 3.03 4.73
CA ILE A 141 5.37 4.26 4.80
C ILE A 141 6.68 4.07 4.02
N LEU A 142 7.36 2.94 4.20
CA LEU A 142 8.59 2.64 3.49
C LEU A 142 8.34 2.45 1.99
N GLU A 143 7.24 1.80 1.58
CA GLU A 143 6.82 1.67 0.18
C GLU A 143 6.67 3.04 -0.48
N SER A 144 5.92 3.94 0.14
CA SER A 144 5.70 5.29 -0.37
C SER A 144 7.01 6.07 -0.51
N TYR A 145 7.91 5.93 0.47
CA TYR A 145 9.22 6.55 0.41
C TYR A 145 10.06 6.05 -0.77
N ILE A 146 10.22 4.72 -0.92
CA ILE A 146 11.06 4.16 -1.98
C ILE A 146 10.45 4.41 -3.37
N CYS A 147 9.12 4.49 -3.48
CA CYS A 147 8.41 4.85 -4.69
C CYS A 147 8.63 6.29 -5.14
N ASN A 148 8.87 7.21 -4.20
CA ASN A 148 9.23 8.58 -4.53
C ASN A 148 10.73 8.72 -4.80
N TRP A 149 11.57 8.06 -3.99
CA TRP A 149 13.01 8.00 -4.19
C TRP A 149 13.40 7.46 -5.58
N GLN A 150 12.74 6.41 -6.08
CA GLN A 150 13.04 5.87 -7.43
C GLN A 150 12.73 6.86 -8.58
N LYS A 151 11.93 7.91 -8.34
CA LYS A 151 11.61 8.93 -9.37
C LYS A 151 12.74 9.95 -9.51
N THR A 152 13.61 10.07 -8.50
CA THR A 152 14.79 10.94 -8.53
C THR A 152 16.04 10.22 -9.03
N ARG A 153 15.88 9.03 -9.62
CA ARG A 153 16.92 8.16 -10.16
C ARG A 153 16.54 7.76 -11.57
#